data_AF-A0A6L7LMV8-F1
#
_entry.id   AF-A0A6L7LMV8-F1
#
_cell.length_a   1.000
_cell.length_b   1.000
_cell.length_c   1.000
_cell.angle_alpha   90.00
_cell.angle_beta   90.00
_cell.angle_gamma   90.00
#
_symmetry.space_group_name_H-M   'P 1'
#
loop_
_entity.id
_entity.type
_entity.pdbx_description
1 polymer ?
#
loop_
_entity_poly.entity_id
_entity_poly.type
_entity_poly.pdbx_seq_one_letter_code
_entity_poly.pdbx_strand_id
1 'polypeptide(L)'
;MEHMANMGRHLIRSYKYRLYPNGAQDAALSDMLGHFCDLYNAGLQQRIEAWHRQGVSLGYVDQANELKAVRDAVPELAGYSYSAEQQVLRRLDKAFAAFFRRLKEGKTPGFPRFRTKARFHSADFRVGDGLVCRGGKLRLVGIPGLVKVRWHR
;
A
#
# COMPACT_ATOMS: atom_id res chain seq x y z
N MET A 1 -32.86 30.49 -8.89
CA MET A 1 -32.95 29.26 -8.08
C MET A 1 -33.10 28.10 -9.07
N GLU A 2 -32.40 27.00 -8.83
CA GLU A 2 -32.31 25.78 -9.65
C GLU A 2 -31.45 25.81 -10.93
N HIS A 3 -30.14 25.62 -10.71
CA HIS A 3 -29.31 24.83 -11.62
C HIS A 3 -28.35 23.96 -10.78
N MET A 4 -28.86 22.91 -10.16
CA MET A 4 -28.06 21.81 -9.59
C MET A 4 -28.45 20.48 -10.24
N ALA A 5 -28.33 20.42 -11.57
CA ALA A 5 -28.60 19.20 -12.32
C ALA A 5 -27.37 18.27 -12.32
N ASN A 6 -27.46 17.24 -11.49
CA ASN A 6 -27.07 15.86 -11.80
C ASN A 6 -25.57 15.57 -12.05
N MET A 7 -24.76 15.53 -10.99
CA MET A 7 -23.52 14.73 -11.01
C MET A 7 -23.91 13.24 -10.99
N GLY A 8 -23.92 12.63 -12.17
CA GLY A 8 -24.16 11.20 -12.34
C GLY A 8 -23.27 10.36 -11.43
N ARG A 9 -23.88 9.43 -10.68
CA ARG A 9 -23.21 8.50 -9.78
C ARG A 9 -22.29 7.59 -10.61
N HIS A 10 -20.99 7.86 -10.65
CA HIS A 10 -20.02 6.95 -11.27
C HIS A 10 -20.02 5.62 -10.51
N LEU A 11 -20.56 4.58 -11.14
CA LEU A 11 -20.53 3.23 -10.59
C LEU A 11 -19.09 2.69 -10.70
N ILE A 12 -18.38 2.61 -9.57
CA ILE A 12 -17.07 1.97 -9.51
C ILE A 12 -17.28 0.45 -9.57
N ARG A 13 -16.75 -0.20 -10.60
CA ARG A 13 -16.74 -1.66 -10.74
C ARG A 13 -15.43 -2.22 -10.22
N SER A 14 -15.50 -3.34 -9.51
CA SER A 14 -14.34 -4.09 -9.02
C SER A 14 -14.32 -5.48 -9.65
N TYR A 15 -13.14 -5.94 -10.02
CA TYR A 15 -12.91 -7.24 -10.66
C TYR A 15 -11.76 -7.96 -9.97
N LYS A 16 -11.83 -9.30 -9.88
CA LYS A 16 -10.78 -10.13 -9.26
C LYS A 16 -10.23 -11.12 -10.26
N TYR A 17 -8.97 -10.98 -10.65
CA TYR A 17 -8.34 -11.87 -11.64
C TYR A 17 -7.21 -12.70 -11.03
N ARG A 18 -7.01 -13.91 -11.59
CA ARG A 18 -5.89 -14.78 -11.21
C ARG A 18 -4.65 -14.44 -12.03
N LEU A 19 -3.54 -14.24 -11.33
CA LEU A 19 -2.20 -14.14 -11.91
C LEU A 19 -1.60 -15.55 -12.07
N TYR A 20 -0.76 -15.69 -13.08
CA TYR A 20 0.00 -16.90 -13.38
C TYR A 20 1.48 -16.53 -13.50
N PRO A 21 2.15 -16.28 -12.36
CA PRO A 21 3.60 -16.03 -12.33
C PRO A 21 4.37 -17.33 -12.63
N ASN A 22 5.58 -17.18 -13.17
CA ASN A 22 6.60 -18.24 -13.12
C ASN A 22 7.34 -18.22 -11.77
N GLY A 23 8.23 -19.18 -11.53
CA GLY A 23 8.95 -19.29 -10.23
C GLY A 23 9.74 -18.03 -9.85
N ALA A 24 10.43 -17.39 -10.80
CA ALA A 24 11.18 -16.16 -10.53
C ALA A 24 10.26 -14.97 -10.20
N GLN A 25 9.11 -14.88 -10.87
CA GLN A 25 8.09 -13.86 -10.60
C GLN A 25 7.43 -14.07 -9.24
N ASP A 26 7.17 -15.33 -8.86
CA ASP A 26 6.56 -15.66 -7.57
C ASP A 26 7.49 -15.32 -6.40
N ALA A 27 8.78 -15.64 -6.52
CA ALA A 27 9.81 -15.24 -5.57
C ALA A 27 9.88 -13.71 -5.44
N ALA A 28 9.98 -12.99 -6.56
CA ALA A 28 10.05 -11.52 -6.55
C ALA A 28 8.79 -10.86 -5.95
N LEU A 29 7.60 -11.41 -6.21
CA LEU A 29 6.36 -10.93 -5.60
C LEU A 29 6.34 -11.16 -4.09
N SER A 30 6.85 -12.31 -3.64
CA SER A 30 6.96 -12.66 -2.22
C SER A 30 7.95 -11.75 -1.49
N ASP A 31 9.11 -11.49 -2.09
CA ASP A 31 10.13 -10.59 -1.55
C ASP A 31 9.60 -9.16 -1.45
N MET A 32 8.95 -8.67 -2.50
CA MET A 32 8.30 -7.35 -2.51
C MET A 32 7.30 -7.21 -1.35
N LEU A 33 6.43 -8.18 -1.14
CA LEU A 33 5.47 -8.16 -0.04
C LEU A 33 6.17 -8.20 1.33
N GLY A 34 7.28 -8.92 1.43
CA GLY A 34 8.16 -8.92 2.59
C GLY A 34 8.69 -7.52 2.92
N HIS A 35 9.28 -6.84 1.95
CA HIS A 35 9.80 -5.47 2.13
C HIS A 35 8.69 -4.45 2.41
N PHE A 36 7.51 -4.62 1.80
CA PHE A 36 6.36 -3.76 2.11
C PHE A 36 5.84 -3.99 3.54
N CYS A 37 5.92 -5.22 4.05
CA CYS A 37 5.63 -5.50 5.45
C CYS A 37 6.64 -4.80 6.38
N ASP A 38 7.92 -4.82 6.02
CA ASP A 38 8.98 -4.17 6.79
C ASP A 38 8.78 -2.65 6.79
N LEU A 39 8.47 -2.04 5.65
CA LEU A 39 8.14 -0.61 5.55
C LEU A 39 6.91 -0.23 6.41
N TYR A 40 5.85 -1.03 6.38
CA TYR A 40 4.67 -0.81 7.24
C TYR A 40 5.05 -0.85 8.73
N ASN A 41 5.85 -1.84 9.13
CA ASN A 41 6.26 -2.04 10.52
C ASN A 41 7.21 -0.93 10.99
N ALA A 42 8.16 -0.53 10.16
CA ALA A 42 9.05 0.60 10.44
C ALA A 42 8.26 1.90 10.63
N GLY A 43 7.29 2.16 9.74
CA GLY A 43 6.41 3.32 9.88
C GLY A 43 5.55 3.28 11.15
N LEU A 44 5.08 2.10 11.57
CA LEU A 44 4.36 1.93 12.82
C LEU A 44 5.27 2.21 14.03
N GLN A 45 6.47 1.63 14.03
CA GLN A 45 7.45 1.82 15.09
C GLN A 45 7.82 3.30 15.25
N GLN A 46 8.10 3.99 14.15
CA GLN A 46 8.44 5.41 14.16
C GLN A 46 7.32 6.26 14.79
N ARG A 47 6.06 6.02 14.44
CA ARG A 47 4.91 6.74 15.04
C ARG A 47 4.81 6.49 16.55
N ILE A 48 5.02 5.25 16.98
CA ILE A 48 5.02 4.87 18.40
C ILE A 48 6.15 5.60 19.13
N GLU A 49 7.38 5.56 18.61
CA GLU A 49 8.55 6.18 19.24
C GLU A 49 8.46 7.71 19.28
N ALA A 50 8.02 8.35 18.19
CA ALA A 50 7.84 9.80 18.13
C ALA A 50 6.86 10.30 19.20
N TRP A 51 5.75 9.57 19.40
CA TRP A 51 4.80 9.90 20.45
C TRP A 51 5.39 9.67 21.85
N HIS A 52 6.00 8.51 22.10
CA HIS A 52 6.53 8.19 23.42
C HIS A 52 7.69 9.09 23.86
N ARG A 53 8.55 9.51 22.93
CA ARG A 53 9.75 10.30 23.25
C ARG A 53 9.50 11.80 23.23
N GLN A 54 8.65 12.27 22.32
CA GLN A 54 8.52 13.70 22.01
C GLN A 54 7.07 14.20 22.05
N GLY A 55 6.08 13.32 22.25
CA GLY A 55 4.67 13.70 22.17
C GLY A 55 4.23 14.11 20.76
N VAL A 56 5.00 13.76 19.73
CA VAL A 56 4.71 14.13 18.34
C VAL A 56 3.90 13.04 17.65
N SER A 57 2.83 13.44 16.97
CA SER A 57 2.01 12.54 16.14
C SER A 57 2.43 12.64 14.69
N LEU A 58 2.99 11.57 14.14
CA LEU A 58 3.36 11.49 12.72
C LEU A 58 2.23 10.87 11.89
N GLY A 59 2.02 11.43 10.70
CA GLY A 59 1.02 11.03 9.73
C GLY A 59 1.60 10.47 8.44
N TYR A 60 0.73 10.23 7.46
CA TYR A 60 1.16 9.79 6.13
C TYR A 60 2.11 10.78 5.46
N VAL A 61 1.83 12.09 5.56
CA VAL A 61 2.61 13.12 4.85
C VAL A 61 4.06 13.14 5.33
N ASP A 62 4.28 13.09 6.63
CA ASP A 62 5.62 13.07 7.23
C ASP A 62 6.44 11.88 6.70
N GLN A 63 5.86 10.68 6.78
CA GLN A 63 6.53 9.44 6.36
C GLN A 63 6.71 9.35 4.84
N ALA A 64 5.79 9.91 4.06
CA ALA A 64 5.91 9.95 2.61
C ALA A 64 7.01 10.92 2.13
N ASN A 65 7.26 11.99 2.89
CA ASN A 65 8.35 12.93 2.61
C ASN A 65 9.72 12.30 2.91
N GLU A 66 9.79 11.43 3.92
CA GLU A 66 11.01 10.67 4.26
C GLU A 66 11.28 9.49 3.33
N LEU A 67 10.28 9.01 2.59
CA LEU A 67 10.37 7.77 1.80
C LEU A 67 11.52 7.79 0.78
N LYS A 68 11.87 8.94 0.22
CA LYS A 68 13.05 9.06 -0.64
C LYS A 68 14.34 8.67 0.09
N ALA A 69 14.59 9.25 1.27
CA ALA A 69 15.75 8.93 2.09
C ALA A 69 15.73 7.48 2.58
N VAL A 70 14.55 6.93 2.88
CA VAL A 70 14.39 5.52 3.22
C VAL A 70 14.83 4.60 2.07
N ARG A 71 14.45 4.92 0.82
CA ARG A 71 14.87 4.15 -0.37
C ARG A 71 16.36 4.28 -0.66
N ASP A 72 16.96 5.42 -0.34
CA ASP A 72 18.41 5.60 -0.46
C ASP A 72 19.17 4.75 0.58
N ALA A 73 18.60 4.59 1.78
CA ALA A 73 19.18 3.78 2.85
C ALA A 73 18.86 2.27 2.75
N VAL A 74 17.78 1.90 2.05
CA VAL A 74 17.31 0.51 1.87
C VAL A 74 17.16 0.24 0.37
N PRO A 75 18.26 -0.14 -0.32
CA PRO A 75 18.27 -0.31 -1.77
C PRO A 75 17.25 -1.31 -2.31
N GLU A 76 16.82 -2.29 -1.50
CA GLU A 76 15.80 -3.25 -1.87
C GLU A 76 14.45 -2.57 -2.14
N LEU A 77 14.09 -1.52 -1.40
CA LEU A 77 12.91 -0.71 -1.66
C LEU A 77 13.07 0.12 -2.95
N ALA A 78 14.29 0.57 -3.25
CA ALA A 78 14.55 1.33 -4.48
C ALA A 78 14.19 0.55 -5.76
N GLY A 79 14.16 -0.78 -5.71
CA GLY A 79 13.75 -1.65 -6.82
C GLY A 79 12.24 -1.70 -7.11
N TYR A 80 11.38 -1.31 -6.16
CA TYR A 80 9.93 -1.39 -6.29
C TYR A 80 9.27 -0.04 -6.60
N SER A 81 7.97 -0.07 -6.91
CA SER A 81 7.22 1.14 -7.23
C SER A 81 7.13 2.10 -6.04
N TYR A 82 7.63 3.33 -6.20
CA TYR A 82 7.51 4.40 -5.21
C TYR A 82 6.05 4.64 -4.80
N SER A 83 5.13 4.66 -5.77
CA SER A 83 3.70 4.86 -5.51
C SER A 83 3.07 3.69 -4.75
N ALA A 84 3.55 2.45 -4.94
CA ALA A 84 3.06 1.30 -4.20
C ALA A 84 3.53 1.36 -2.73
N GLU A 85 4.77 1.78 -2.47
CA GLU A 85 5.27 2.05 -1.12
C GLU A 85 4.51 3.18 -0.43
N GLN A 86 4.14 4.23 -1.17
CA GLN A 86 3.23 5.24 -0.64
C GLN A 86 1.87 4.63 -0.25
N GLN A 87 1.33 3.67 -1.00
CA GLN A 87 0.10 2.97 -0.58
C GLN A 87 0.29 2.14 0.68
N VAL A 88 1.47 1.56 0.91
CA VAL A 88 1.81 0.88 2.18
C VAL A 88 1.72 1.85 3.35
N LEU A 89 2.28 3.05 3.23
CA LEU A 89 2.18 4.09 4.27
C LEU A 89 0.74 4.58 4.44
N ARG A 90 -0.04 4.71 3.35
CA ARG A 90 -1.48 5.03 3.43
C ARG A 90 -2.28 3.92 4.11
N ARG A 91 -1.89 2.66 3.96
CA ARG A 91 -2.52 1.53 4.66
C ARG A 91 -2.32 1.64 6.17
N LEU A 92 -1.14 2.04 6.62
CA LEU A 92 -0.87 2.35 8.03
C LEU A 92 -1.72 3.52 8.51
N ASP A 93 -1.76 4.59 7.73
CA ASP A 93 -2.53 5.80 8.08
C ASP A 93 -4.03 5.53 8.23
N LYS A 94 -4.60 4.73 7.32
CA LYS A 94 -5.99 4.24 7.43
C LYS A 94 -6.23 3.45 8.71
N ALA A 95 -5.25 2.67 9.18
CA ALA A 95 -5.37 1.92 10.43
C ALA A 95 -5.44 2.87 11.64
N PHE A 96 -4.60 3.90 11.68
CA PHE A 96 -4.64 4.94 12.70
C PHE A 96 -5.94 5.76 12.64
N ALA A 97 -6.36 6.19 11.45
CA ALA A 97 -7.62 6.91 11.28
C ALA A 97 -8.82 6.09 11.79
N ALA A 98 -8.86 4.79 11.50
CA ALA A 98 -9.89 3.89 12.00
C ALA A 98 -9.82 3.67 13.53
N PHE A 99 -8.62 3.68 14.11
CA PHE A 99 -8.42 3.64 15.56
C PHE A 99 -9.00 4.90 16.23
N PHE A 100 -8.57 6.09 15.80
CA PHE A 100 -9.03 7.37 16.38
C PHE A 100 -10.52 7.62 16.15
N ARG A 101 -11.06 7.25 14.98
CA ARG A 101 -12.50 7.34 14.73
C ARG A 101 -13.29 6.53 15.76
N ARG A 102 -12.91 5.27 16.01
CA ARG A 102 -13.60 4.41 16.98
C ARG A 102 -13.47 4.93 18.41
N LEU A 103 -12.29 5.47 18.76
CA LEU A 103 -12.07 6.12 20.05
C LEU A 103 -13.04 7.29 20.25
N LYS A 104 -13.19 8.16 19.24
CA LYS A 104 -14.14 9.28 19.25
C LYS A 104 -15.60 8.83 19.35
N GLU A 105 -15.94 7.68 18.76
CA GLU A 105 -17.27 7.08 18.84
C GLU A 105 -17.54 6.35 20.19
N GLY A 106 -16.60 6.34 21.13
CA GLY A 106 -16.74 5.64 22.41
C GLY A 106 -16.74 4.11 22.29
N LYS A 107 -16.30 3.56 21.16
CA LYS A 107 -16.19 2.12 20.92
C LYS A 107 -14.82 1.62 21.35
N THR A 108 -14.69 0.35 21.71
CA THR A 108 -13.39 -0.31 21.97
C THR A 108 -12.56 -0.41 20.69
N PRO A 109 -11.48 0.38 20.52
CA PRO A 109 -10.69 0.36 19.30
C PRO A 109 -9.51 -0.62 19.45
N GLY A 110 -9.13 -1.29 18.36
CA GLY A 110 -7.85 -2.00 18.28
C GLY A 110 -6.76 -1.05 17.77
N PHE A 111 -5.67 -0.88 18.51
CA PHE A 111 -4.50 -0.12 18.06
C PHE A 111 -3.85 -0.80 16.83
N PRO A 112 -3.29 -0.04 15.87
CA PRO A 112 -2.52 -0.61 14.77
C PRO A 112 -1.39 -1.53 15.27
N ARG A 113 -1.30 -2.74 14.70
CA ARG A 113 -0.34 -3.76 15.14
C ARG A 113 0.73 -4.02 14.10
N PHE A 114 1.91 -4.40 14.58
CA PHE A 114 2.95 -5.01 13.76
C PHE A 114 2.39 -6.22 13.00
N ARG A 115 2.86 -6.39 11.76
CA ARG A 115 2.45 -7.45 10.85
C ARG A 115 3.59 -8.44 10.69
N THR A 116 3.24 -9.71 10.59
CA THR A 116 4.17 -10.75 10.14
C THR A 116 4.11 -10.82 8.61
N LYS A 117 5.23 -11.16 7.96
CA LYS A 117 5.31 -11.29 6.48
C LYS A 117 4.25 -12.26 5.95
N ALA A 118 4.02 -13.38 6.66
CA ALA A 118 2.98 -14.35 6.33
C ALA A 118 1.53 -13.78 6.31
N ARG A 119 1.27 -12.65 6.96
CA ARG A 119 -0.05 -11.97 6.96
C ARG A 119 -0.09 -10.72 6.08
N PHE A 120 1.01 -10.38 5.39
CA PHE A 120 1.12 -9.21 4.51
C PHE A 120 1.08 -9.66 3.04
N HIS A 121 -0.12 -9.87 2.52
CA HIS A 121 -0.39 -10.64 1.29
C HIS A 121 -1.04 -9.80 0.18
N SER A 122 -0.93 -8.47 0.27
CA SER A 122 -1.55 -7.55 -0.69
C SER A 122 -0.71 -6.29 -0.87
N ALA A 123 -0.68 -5.79 -2.10
CA ALA A 123 -0.08 -4.53 -2.49
C ALA A 123 -1.01 -3.81 -3.47
N ASP A 124 -1.07 -2.48 -3.36
CA ASP A 124 -1.93 -1.64 -4.18
C ASP A 124 -1.09 -0.92 -5.22
N PHE A 125 -1.50 -1.02 -6.49
CA PHE A 125 -0.84 -0.36 -7.61
C PHE A 125 -1.83 0.45 -8.42
N ARG A 126 -1.34 1.51 -9.08
CA ARG A 126 -2.13 2.31 -10.01
C ARG A 126 -1.74 1.99 -11.45
N VAL A 127 -2.72 1.79 -12.32
CA VAL A 127 -2.40 1.62 -13.76
C VAL A 127 -1.80 2.90 -14.29
N GLY A 128 -0.65 2.78 -14.97
CA GLY A 128 0.17 3.91 -15.44
C GLY A 128 1.21 4.37 -14.41
N ASP A 129 1.18 3.86 -13.18
CA ASP A 129 2.09 4.23 -12.10
C ASP A 129 2.41 3.00 -11.22
N GLY A 130 3.51 2.34 -11.54
CA GLY A 130 3.93 1.09 -10.91
C GLY A 130 3.33 -0.18 -11.53
N LEU A 131 2.23 -0.05 -12.30
CA LEU A 131 1.55 -1.16 -12.98
C LEU A 131 1.18 -0.78 -14.41
N VAL A 132 1.48 -1.67 -15.38
CA VAL A 132 1.08 -1.50 -16.77
C VAL A 132 0.37 -2.75 -17.29
N CYS A 133 -0.81 -2.57 -17.86
CA CYS A 133 -1.59 -3.64 -18.49
C CYS A 133 -1.22 -3.78 -19.97
N ARG A 134 -0.85 -4.99 -20.41
CA ARG A 134 -0.50 -5.30 -21.82
C ARG A 134 -1.12 -6.63 -22.23
N GLY A 135 -2.21 -6.59 -23.00
CA GLY A 135 -2.74 -7.74 -23.75
C GLY A 135 -2.79 -9.07 -22.97
N GLY A 136 -3.46 -9.11 -21.81
CA GLY A 136 -3.51 -10.33 -20.99
C GLY A 136 -2.35 -10.52 -20.01
N LYS A 137 -1.49 -9.52 -19.86
CA LYS A 137 -0.35 -9.54 -18.95
C LYS A 137 -0.22 -8.23 -18.18
N LEU A 138 0.46 -8.29 -17.05
CA LEU A 138 0.79 -7.15 -16.20
C LEU A 138 2.31 -6.99 -16.13
N ARG A 139 2.79 -5.75 -16.24
CA ARG A 139 4.13 -5.36 -15.81
C ARG A 139 4.02 -4.67 -14.47
N LEU A 140 4.72 -5.15 -13.45
CA LEU A 140 4.83 -4.47 -12.16
C LEU A 140 6.28 -3.98 -12.00
N VAL A 141 6.47 -2.76 -11.53
CA VAL A 141 7.82 -2.25 -11.24
C VAL A 141 8.46 -3.10 -10.14
N GLY A 142 9.68 -3.57 -10.39
CA GLY A 142 10.41 -4.47 -9.49
C GLY A 142 10.12 -5.96 -9.68
N ILE A 143 9.17 -6.35 -10.55
CA ILE A 143 8.88 -7.75 -10.87
C ILE A 143 9.42 -8.09 -12.26
N PRO A 144 10.16 -9.22 -12.44
CA PRO A 144 10.77 -9.56 -13.71
C PRO A 144 9.73 -9.90 -14.80
N GLY A 145 9.85 -9.23 -15.93
CA GLY A 145 9.07 -9.51 -17.14
C GLY A 145 7.58 -9.16 -17.02
N LEU A 146 6.76 -9.89 -17.77
CA LEU A 146 5.31 -9.74 -17.81
C LEU A 146 4.65 -10.92 -17.09
N VAL A 147 3.80 -10.64 -16.10
CA VAL A 147 3.02 -11.65 -15.37
C VAL A 147 1.72 -11.90 -16.12
N LYS A 148 1.44 -13.16 -16.48
CA LYS A 148 0.21 -13.51 -17.18
C LYS A 148 -1.00 -13.35 -16.26
N VAL A 149 -2.09 -12.80 -16.79
CA VAL A 149 -3.37 -12.67 -16.08
C VAL A 149 -4.49 -13.23 -16.95
N ARG A 150 -5.42 -13.96 -16.34
CA ARG A 150 -6.61 -14.45 -17.04
C ARG A 150 -7.77 -13.52 -16.75
N TRP A 151 -8.07 -12.65 -17.70
CA TRP A 151 -9.28 -11.85 -17.70
C TRP A 151 -10.49 -12.77 -17.88
N HIS A 152 -11.51 -12.58 -17.06
CA HIS A 152 -12.85 -13.10 -17.31
C HIS A 152 -13.81 -11.92 -17.52
N ARG A 153 -14.88 -12.17 -18.26
CA ARG A 153 -15.96 -11.21 -18.48
C ARG A 153 -16.79 -11.04 -17.21
#